data_AF-A0A972FAH4-F1
#
_entry.id   AF-A0A972FAH4-F1
#
_cell.length_a   1.000
_cell.length_b   1.000
_cell.length_c   1.000
_cell.angle_alpha   90.00
_cell.angle_beta   90.00
_cell.angle_gamma   90.00
#
_symmetry.space_group_name_H-M   'P 1'
#
loop_
_entity.id
_entity.type
_entity.pdbx_description
1 polymer ?
#
loop_
_entity_poly.entity_id
_entity_poly.type
_entity_poly.pdbx_seq_one_letter_code
_entity_poly.pdbx_strand_id
1 'polypeptide(L)'
;MKYLSTRGQVAGPEFCDILLGGLAPDGGLYLPERYPQVTRAELDAWRKLPYHELAYEILSRFITDIPADDLAAICRKTYTAETYRFTRGGEDASAITPVRWLEPGRLGLLELSNGPTLAFKDMAMQLLGNLFEYVLDKRDQQINILGATSGDTGSAAEYAMRGKHGVRVFMLSPHGKMSAFQRAQMYSLQDENIFNIAVTGMFDDAQDIVKAVSNDAAFKARYKIGAVNSINWARVAAQVVYYFKGYFAATQSNDEQIAFCVPSGNFGNICAGHIARQMGLPIGRLMLATNENDVLDEFFRTGVYRPRRTAETHVTSSPSMDISKASNFERFVFDLVGRDPQVVAALWKEVDAGGAFD
;
A
#
# COMPACT_ATOMS: atom_id res chain seq x y z
N MET A 1 -6.38 -17.31 -8.67
CA MET A 1 -6.45 -16.74 -7.32
C MET A 1 -7.79 -16.04 -7.18
N LYS A 2 -8.51 -16.30 -6.10
CA LYS A 2 -9.77 -15.63 -5.77
C LYS A 2 -9.60 -14.83 -4.48
N TYR A 3 -10.44 -13.83 -4.32
CA TYR A 3 -10.43 -12.92 -3.19
C TYR A 3 -11.70 -13.05 -2.36
N LEU A 4 -11.60 -12.68 -1.09
CA LEU A 4 -12.72 -12.58 -0.16
C LEU A 4 -12.68 -11.23 0.56
N SER A 5 -13.82 -10.82 1.11
CA SER A 5 -13.90 -9.72 2.07
C SER A 5 -13.61 -10.24 3.48
N THR A 6 -12.86 -9.46 4.27
CA THR A 6 -12.66 -9.70 5.71
C THR A 6 -13.96 -9.75 6.52
N ARG A 7 -15.09 -9.24 5.98
CA ARG A 7 -16.41 -9.24 6.64
C ARG A 7 -17.42 -10.21 6.00
N GLY A 8 -16.97 -11.02 5.03
CA GLY A 8 -17.62 -12.27 4.63
C GLY A 8 -18.79 -12.20 3.64
N GLN A 9 -19.25 -11.03 3.19
CA GLN A 9 -20.39 -10.97 2.25
C GLN A 9 -19.97 -11.05 0.78
N VAL A 10 -18.67 -11.06 0.49
CA VAL A 10 -18.12 -11.18 -0.86
C VAL A 10 -17.03 -12.24 -0.88
N ALA A 11 -17.21 -13.24 -1.75
CA ALA A 11 -16.23 -14.29 -2.01
C ALA A 11 -16.21 -14.61 -3.52
N GLY A 12 -15.02 -14.89 -4.05
CA GLY A 12 -14.84 -15.28 -5.45
C GLY A 12 -14.50 -14.21 -6.51
N PRO A 13 -14.39 -12.89 -6.26
CA PRO A 13 -13.88 -11.99 -7.29
C PRO A 13 -12.41 -12.27 -7.63
N GLU A 14 -12.01 -11.92 -8.86
CA GLU A 14 -10.62 -11.99 -9.30
C GLU A 14 -9.86 -10.69 -8.99
N PHE A 15 -8.57 -10.64 -9.29
CA PHE A 15 -7.75 -9.48 -8.95
C PHE A 15 -8.24 -8.22 -9.69
N CYS A 16 -8.50 -8.31 -10.99
CA CYS A 16 -8.96 -7.19 -11.81
C CYS A 16 -10.33 -6.65 -11.35
N ASP A 17 -11.16 -7.49 -10.74
CA ASP A 17 -12.47 -7.08 -10.20
C ASP A 17 -12.32 -6.24 -8.94
N ILE A 18 -11.36 -6.57 -8.09
CA ILE A 18 -11.09 -5.84 -6.85
C ILE A 18 -10.10 -4.69 -7.04
N LEU A 19 -9.37 -4.64 -8.17
CA LEU A 19 -8.30 -3.67 -8.41
C LEU A 19 -8.82 -2.23 -8.45
N LEU A 20 -9.89 -1.99 -9.22
CA LEU A 20 -10.48 -0.66 -9.36
C LEU A 20 -11.33 -0.28 -8.14
N GLY A 21 -11.70 -1.28 -7.33
CA GLY A 21 -12.34 -1.11 -6.04
C GLY A 21 -11.33 -0.86 -4.91
N GLY A 22 -11.80 -0.24 -3.83
CA GLY A 22 -11.03 -0.11 -2.59
C GLY A 22 -11.54 -1.05 -1.51
N LEU A 23 -12.80 -0.82 -1.11
CA LEU A 23 -13.54 -1.63 -0.14
C LEU A 23 -14.38 -2.68 -0.87
N ALA A 24 -14.63 -3.79 -0.18
CA ALA A 24 -15.73 -4.66 -0.55
C ALA A 24 -17.09 -3.98 -0.28
N PRO A 25 -18.17 -4.38 -0.99
CA PRO A 25 -19.53 -3.90 -0.76
C PRO A 25 -20.01 -3.92 0.70
N ASP A 26 -19.49 -4.82 1.54
CA ASP A 26 -19.81 -4.94 2.97
C ASP A 26 -18.96 -4.04 3.88
N GLY A 27 -18.13 -3.17 3.30
CA GLY A 27 -17.20 -2.30 4.01
C GLY A 27 -15.92 -3.00 4.49
N GLY A 28 -15.77 -4.31 4.24
CA GLY A 28 -14.55 -5.06 4.54
C GLY A 28 -13.44 -4.82 3.51
N LEU A 29 -12.27 -5.42 3.79
CA LEU A 29 -11.09 -5.36 2.96
C LEU A 29 -10.90 -6.66 2.18
N TYR A 30 -10.43 -6.55 0.93
CA TYR A 30 -10.09 -7.73 0.15
C TYR A 30 -8.77 -8.37 0.61
N LEU A 31 -8.77 -9.70 0.69
CA LEU A 31 -7.61 -10.57 0.92
C LEU A 31 -7.71 -11.83 0.02
N PRO A 32 -6.58 -12.45 -0.37
CA PRO A 32 -6.64 -13.71 -1.11
C PRO A 32 -7.16 -14.81 -0.18
N GLU A 33 -7.95 -15.74 -0.74
CA GLU A 33 -8.53 -16.86 0.02
C GLU A 33 -7.47 -17.69 0.76
N ARG A 34 -6.26 -17.75 0.20
CA ARG A 34 -5.06 -18.36 0.80
C ARG A 34 -3.81 -17.60 0.41
N TYR A 35 -2.81 -17.59 1.28
CA TYR A 35 -1.49 -17.10 0.88
C TYR A 35 -0.76 -18.15 0.05
N PRO A 36 -0.26 -17.79 -1.15
CA PRO A 36 0.52 -18.70 -1.97
C PRO A 36 1.80 -19.09 -1.25
N GLN A 37 2.18 -20.36 -1.31
CA GLN A 37 3.40 -20.85 -0.68
C GLN A 37 4.56 -20.80 -1.67
N VAL A 38 5.74 -20.43 -1.17
CA VAL A 38 7.00 -20.39 -1.91
C VAL A 38 7.89 -21.50 -1.37
N THR A 39 8.27 -22.42 -2.24
CA THR A 39 9.15 -23.54 -1.92
C THR A 39 10.59 -23.10 -1.75
N ARG A 40 11.42 -23.94 -1.10
CA ARG A 40 12.86 -23.69 -0.99
C ARG A 40 13.53 -23.56 -2.36
N ALA A 41 13.16 -24.40 -3.33
CA ALA A 41 13.72 -24.33 -4.68
C ALA A 41 13.37 -23.02 -5.39
N GLU A 42 12.13 -22.52 -5.22
CA GLU A 42 11.73 -21.20 -5.72
C GLU A 42 12.51 -20.08 -5.04
N LEU A 43 12.66 -20.10 -3.71
CA LEU A 43 13.49 -19.13 -2.99
C LEU A 43 14.95 -19.12 -3.47
N ASP A 44 15.53 -20.29 -3.75
CA ASP A 44 16.91 -20.41 -4.24
C ASP A 44 17.04 -19.81 -5.65
N ALA A 45 16.04 -20.00 -6.51
CA ALA A 45 15.99 -19.40 -7.84
C ALA A 45 15.78 -17.88 -7.77
N TRP A 46 14.84 -17.42 -6.94
CA TRP A 46 14.43 -16.02 -6.84
C TRP A 46 15.52 -15.09 -6.30
N ARG A 47 16.45 -15.62 -5.50
CA ARG A 47 17.60 -14.86 -4.97
C ARG A 47 18.42 -14.14 -6.04
N LYS A 48 18.46 -14.69 -7.25
CA LYS A 48 19.26 -14.17 -8.38
C LYS A 48 18.51 -13.18 -9.26
N LEU A 49 17.20 -13.00 -9.03
CA LEU A 49 16.36 -12.22 -9.93
C LEU A 49 16.58 -10.70 -9.74
N PRO A 50 16.57 -9.93 -10.84
CA PRO A 50 16.39 -8.49 -10.77
C PRO A 50 15.00 -8.16 -10.22
N TYR A 51 14.81 -6.93 -9.72
CA TYR A 51 13.59 -6.55 -9.00
C TYR A 51 12.31 -6.82 -9.81
N HIS A 52 12.29 -6.48 -11.10
CA HIS A 52 11.10 -6.61 -11.93
C HIS A 52 10.72 -8.08 -12.23
N GLU A 53 11.69 -8.99 -12.34
CA GLU A 53 11.43 -10.43 -12.49
C GLU A 53 10.93 -11.02 -11.16
N LEU A 54 11.55 -10.63 -10.03
CA LEU A 54 11.07 -11.01 -8.71
C LEU A 54 9.65 -10.50 -8.44
N ALA A 55 9.35 -9.27 -8.88
CA ALA A 55 8.02 -8.69 -8.79
C ALA A 55 7.01 -9.55 -9.57
N TYR A 56 7.34 -9.94 -10.81
CA TYR A 56 6.49 -10.83 -11.60
C TYR A 56 6.26 -12.19 -10.91
N GLU A 57 7.31 -12.84 -10.42
CA GLU A 57 7.22 -14.15 -9.74
C GLU A 57 6.30 -14.12 -8.51
N ILE A 58 6.36 -13.04 -7.72
CA ILE A 58 5.52 -12.86 -6.53
C ILE A 58 4.10 -12.44 -6.92
N LEU A 59 3.96 -11.45 -7.79
CA LEU A 59 2.66 -10.88 -8.16
C LEU A 59 1.81 -11.86 -8.97
N SER A 60 2.40 -12.70 -9.81
CA SER A 60 1.68 -13.74 -10.58
C SER A 60 0.97 -14.77 -9.69
N ARG A 61 1.41 -14.92 -8.43
CA ARG A 61 0.71 -15.76 -7.45
C ARG A 61 -0.60 -15.15 -6.96
N PHE A 62 -0.69 -13.83 -6.99
CA PHE A 62 -1.86 -13.06 -6.57
C PHE A 62 -2.73 -12.64 -7.76
N ILE A 63 -2.14 -12.43 -8.93
CA ILE A 63 -2.76 -11.90 -10.14
C ILE A 63 -2.76 -13.02 -11.19
N THR A 64 -3.85 -13.78 -11.28
CA THR A 64 -3.95 -14.95 -12.18
C THR A 64 -4.87 -14.74 -13.38
N ASP A 65 -5.47 -13.56 -13.47
CA ASP A 65 -6.44 -13.09 -14.46
C ASP A 65 -5.85 -12.00 -15.38
N ILE A 66 -4.55 -11.72 -15.26
CA ILE A 66 -3.76 -11.00 -16.25
C ILE A 66 -2.83 -12.01 -16.94
N PRO A 67 -2.75 -12.06 -18.28
CA PRO A 67 -1.82 -12.91 -19.00
C PRO A 67 -0.37 -12.71 -18.53
N ALA A 68 0.40 -13.81 -18.48
CA ALA A 68 1.77 -13.80 -17.95
C ALA A 68 2.67 -12.76 -18.63
N ASP A 69 2.66 -12.70 -19.97
CA ASP A 69 3.46 -11.76 -20.74
C ASP A 69 3.10 -10.31 -20.45
N ASP A 70 1.80 -10.02 -20.29
CA ASP A 70 1.29 -8.68 -19.96
C ASP A 70 1.74 -8.28 -18.55
N LEU A 71 1.61 -9.16 -17.55
CA LEU A 71 2.04 -8.88 -16.18
C LEU A 71 3.56 -8.69 -16.09
N ALA A 72 4.34 -9.50 -16.80
CA ALA A 72 5.79 -9.36 -16.86
C ALA A 72 6.20 -8.02 -17.51
N ALA A 73 5.52 -7.62 -18.59
CA ALA A 73 5.73 -6.33 -19.23
C ALA A 73 5.39 -5.16 -18.29
N ILE A 74 4.28 -5.25 -17.54
CA ILE A 74 3.90 -4.25 -16.53
C ILE A 74 4.98 -4.12 -15.45
N CYS A 75 5.47 -5.24 -14.91
CA CYS A 75 6.53 -5.22 -13.89
C CYS A 75 7.82 -4.58 -14.41
N ARG A 76 8.22 -4.92 -15.65
CA ARG A 76 9.40 -4.36 -16.32
C ARG A 76 9.26 -2.85 -16.59
N LYS A 77 8.07 -2.40 -17.05
CA LYS A 77 7.75 -0.97 -17.24
C LYS A 77 7.78 -0.20 -15.92
N THR A 78 7.39 -0.84 -14.82
CA THR A 78 7.22 -0.21 -13.51
C THR A 78 8.56 0.00 -12.79
N TYR A 79 9.38 -1.06 -12.71
CA TYR A 79 10.54 -1.10 -11.81
C TYR A 79 11.84 -0.94 -12.60
N THR A 80 12.15 0.30 -12.96
CA THR A 80 13.35 0.66 -13.72
C THR A 80 14.31 1.54 -12.90
N ALA A 81 15.60 1.49 -13.24
CA ALA A 81 16.60 2.39 -12.67
C ALA A 81 16.29 3.87 -12.93
N GLU A 82 15.60 4.19 -14.03
CA GLU A 82 15.21 5.56 -14.35
C GLU A 82 14.09 6.07 -13.42
N THR A 83 13.07 5.26 -13.18
CA THR A 83 11.98 5.59 -12.25
C THR A 83 12.48 5.70 -10.81
N TYR A 84 13.41 4.81 -10.42
CA TYR A 84 13.97 4.73 -9.07
C TYR A 84 15.40 5.28 -8.98
N ARG A 85 15.68 6.32 -9.76
CA ARG A 85 17.03 6.91 -9.92
C ARG A 85 17.55 7.69 -8.72
N PHE A 86 16.72 7.98 -7.73
CA PHE A 86 17.09 8.86 -6.63
C PHE A 86 17.82 8.13 -5.50
N THR A 87 18.65 7.15 -5.84
CA THR A 87 19.54 6.49 -4.88
C THR A 87 20.51 7.49 -4.26
N ARG A 88 20.97 7.20 -3.03
CA ARG A 88 21.97 7.99 -2.32
C ARG A 88 23.31 7.25 -2.31
N GLY A 89 24.41 7.96 -2.13
CA GLY A 89 25.73 7.32 -1.88
C GLY A 89 26.32 6.49 -3.03
N GLY A 90 25.97 6.75 -4.30
CA GLY A 90 26.53 6.03 -5.46
C GLY A 90 26.00 4.61 -5.65
N GLU A 91 24.91 4.27 -4.99
CA GLU A 91 24.27 2.95 -5.09
C GLU A 91 23.63 2.72 -6.46
N ASP A 92 23.60 1.44 -6.86
CA ASP A 92 23.03 1.00 -8.12
C ASP A 92 21.49 1.12 -8.11
N ALA A 93 20.97 2.07 -8.88
CA ALA A 93 19.54 2.27 -9.07
C ALA A 93 18.83 1.07 -9.72
N SER A 94 19.56 0.16 -10.41
CA SER A 94 18.99 -1.06 -10.96
C SER A 94 18.50 -2.04 -9.88
N ALA A 95 19.01 -1.90 -8.65
CA ALA A 95 18.54 -2.66 -7.50
C ALA A 95 17.12 -2.26 -7.06
N ILE A 96 16.66 -1.06 -7.45
CA ILE A 96 15.39 -0.40 -7.06
C ILE A 96 15.32 -0.08 -5.56
N THR A 97 15.49 -1.09 -4.71
CA THR A 97 15.50 -1.01 -3.25
C THR A 97 16.79 -1.59 -2.65
N PRO A 98 17.94 -0.90 -2.79
CA PRO A 98 19.19 -1.38 -2.23
C PRO A 98 19.16 -1.45 -0.70
N VAL A 99 20.00 -2.32 -0.12
CA VAL A 99 20.25 -2.35 1.33
C VAL A 99 21.53 -1.57 1.60
N ARG A 100 21.41 -0.46 2.32
CA ARG A 100 22.56 0.28 2.84
C ARG A 100 22.92 -0.21 4.24
N TRP A 101 24.10 -0.77 4.40
CA TRP A 101 24.59 -1.18 5.71
C TRP A 101 25.08 0.03 6.52
N LEU A 102 24.50 0.21 7.71
CA LEU A 102 24.99 1.14 8.74
C LEU A 102 26.02 0.43 9.63
N GLU A 103 25.71 -0.81 9.99
CA GLU A 103 26.61 -1.76 10.64
C GLU A 103 26.59 -3.06 9.81
N PRO A 104 27.65 -3.38 9.05
CA PRO A 104 27.68 -4.53 8.15
C PRO A 104 27.25 -5.84 8.83
N GLY A 105 26.28 -6.53 8.22
CA GLY A 105 25.75 -7.80 8.73
C GLY A 105 24.86 -7.69 9.97
N ARG A 106 24.61 -6.48 10.49
CA ARG A 106 23.83 -6.28 11.72
C ARG A 106 22.68 -5.28 11.57
N LEU A 107 22.94 -4.10 11.01
CA LEU A 107 21.94 -3.05 10.85
C LEU A 107 22.06 -2.44 9.45
N GLY A 108 20.99 -2.57 8.68
CA GLY A 108 20.88 -2.01 7.34
C GLY A 108 19.57 -1.27 7.13
N LEU A 109 19.58 -0.32 6.20
CA LEU A 109 18.42 0.39 5.70
C LEU A 109 18.03 -0.20 4.35
N LEU A 110 16.80 -0.70 4.25
CA LEU A 110 16.21 -1.02 2.95
C LEU A 110 15.69 0.30 2.34
N GLU A 111 16.36 0.80 1.31
CA GLU A 111 16.02 2.09 0.72
C GLU A 111 14.80 2.00 -0.20
N LEU A 112 13.62 2.33 0.34
CA LEU A 112 12.35 2.30 -0.42
C LEU A 112 11.98 3.67 -1.02
N SER A 113 12.78 4.71 -0.77
CA SER A 113 12.46 6.10 -1.09
C SER A 113 13.26 6.64 -2.28
N ASN A 114 13.58 5.76 -3.24
CA ASN A 114 14.39 6.11 -4.42
C ASN A 114 13.53 6.45 -5.66
N GLY A 115 12.20 6.32 -5.53
CA GLY A 115 11.22 6.61 -6.57
C GLY A 115 10.97 8.10 -6.80
N PRO A 116 10.04 8.45 -7.71
CA PRO A 116 9.82 9.81 -8.18
C PRO A 116 9.40 10.81 -7.09
N THR A 117 8.86 10.32 -5.98
CA THR A 117 8.36 11.18 -4.90
C THR A 117 9.19 11.11 -3.63
N LEU A 118 10.27 10.33 -3.64
CA LEU A 118 11.18 10.10 -2.52
C LEU A 118 10.49 9.46 -1.29
N ALA A 119 9.50 8.61 -1.53
CA ALA A 119 8.78 7.90 -0.49
C ALA A 119 8.45 6.46 -0.89
N PHE A 120 8.42 5.55 0.09
CA PHE A 120 8.11 4.12 -0.12
C PHE A 120 6.76 3.85 -0.82
N LYS A 121 5.84 4.82 -0.82
CA LYS A 121 4.54 4.72 -1.49
C LYS A 121 4.71 4.54 -3.00
N ASP A 122 5.80 5.05 -3.59
CA ASP A 122 6.13 4.89 -5.00
C ASP A 122 6.19 3.42 -5.42
N MET A 123 6.74 2.55 -4.57
CA MET A 123 6.88 1.11 -4.81
C MET A 123 5.56 0.44 -5.22
N ALA A 124 4.47 0.87 -4.59
CA ALA A 124 3.13 0.36 -4.84
C ALA A 124 2.40 1.19 -5.89
N MET A 125 2.48 2.53 -5.82
CA MET A 125 1.68 3.41 -6.67
C MET A 125 2.10 3.30 -8.14
N GLN A 126 3.40 3.24 -8.44
CA GLN A 126 3.87 3.11 -9.83
C GLN A 126 3.32 1.85 -10.50
N LEU A 127 3.29 0.72 -9.79
CA LEU A 127 2.68 -0.51 -10.27
C LEU A 127 1.17 -0.32 -10.47
N LEU A 128 0.51 0.27 -9.47
CA LEU A 128 -0.93 0.50 -9.48
C LEU A 128 -1.37 1.34 -10.69
N GLY A 129 -0.62 2.38 -11.05
CA GLY A 129 -0.91 3.20 -12.22
C GLY A 129 -0.85 2.42 -13.53
N ASN A 130 0.15 1.53 -13.70
CA ASN A 130 0.23 0.66 -14.87
C ASN A 130 -0.87 -0.41 -14.89
N LEU A 131 -1.23 -0.97 -13.73
CA LEU A 131 -2.32 -1.94 -13.62
C LEU A 131 -3.69 -1.30 -13.90
N PHE A 132 -3.92 -0.07 -13.42
CA PHE A 132 -5.14 0.68 -13.68
C PHE A 132 -5.31 0.95 -15.17
N GLU A 133 -4.29 1.53 -15.81
CA GLU A 133 -4.28 1.77 -17.27
C GLU A 133 -4.58 0.49 -18.04
N TYR A 134 -3.88 -0.60 -17.73
CA TYR A 134 -4.10 -1.91 -18.38
C TYR A 134 -5.55 -2.41 -18.26
N VAL A 135 -6.10 -2.43 -17.03
CA VAL A 135 -7.46 -2.96 -16.80
C VAL A 135 -8.52 -2.05 -17.39
N LEU A 136 -8.34 -0.73 -17.32
CA LEU A 136 -9.28 0.25 -17.90
C LEU A 136 -9.29 0.15 -19.42
N ASP A 137 -8.13 0.02 -20.06
CA ASP A 137 -8.02 -0.16 -21.52
C ASP A 137 -8.70 -1.45 -21.97
N LYS A 138 -8.48 -2.57 -21.28
CA LYS A 138 -9.12 -3.85 -21.59
C LYS A 138 -10.63 -3.82 -21.43
N ARG A 139 -11.15 -2.97 -20.53
CA ARG A 139 -12.58 -2.85 -20.24
C ARG A 139 -13.26 -1.71 -21.00
N ASP A 140 -12.52 -0.92 -21.78
CA ASP A 140 -12.97 0.34 -22.39
C ASP A 140 -13.66 1.26 -21.35
N GLN A 141 -12.99 1.45 -20.21
CA GLN A 141 -13.50 2.20 -19.07
C GLN A 141 -12.61 3.38 -18.71
N GLN A 142 -13.17 4.30 -17.93
CA GLN A 142 -12.45 5.42 -17.36
C GLN A 142 -12.80 5.55 -15.88
N ILE A 143 -11.86 6.08 -15.09
CA ILE A 143 -12.03 6.32 -13.66
C ILE A 143 -11.57 7.72 -13.30
N ASN A 144 -12.31 8.35 -12.39
CA ASN A 144 -11.94 9.62 -11.79
C ASN A 144 -11.56 9.36 -10.33
N ILE A 145 -10.26 9.32 -10.04
CA ILE A 145 -9.75 9.10 -8.69
C ILE A 145 -9.96 10.38 -7.89
N LEU A 146 -10.65 10.28 -6.76
CA LEU A 146 -10.79 11.36 -5.79
C LEU A 146 -10.03 11.00 -4.52
N GLY A 147 -9.16 11.89 -4.04
CA GLY A 147 -8.36 11.67 -2.84
C GLY A 147 -8.13 12.95 -2.04
N ALA A 148 -7.74 12.77 -0.79
CA ALA A 148 -7.25 13.84 0.08
C ALA A 148 -5.85 13.49 0.57
N THR A 149 -4.97 14.49 0.68
CA THR A 149 -3.58 14.30 1.12
C THR A 149 -3.10 15.43 2.03
N SER A 150 -2.17 15.09 2.94
CA SER A 150 -1.34 16.03 3.69
C SER A 150 0.05 16.24 3.04
N GLY A 151 0.34 15.54 1.93
CA GLY A 151 1.58 15.63 1.16
C GLY A 151 1.91 14.32 0.45
N ASP A 152 2.69 13.45 1.11
CA ASP A 152 3.35 12.27 0.51
C ASP A 152 2.45 11.35 -0.33
N THR A 153 1.24 11.05 0.16
CA THR A 153 0.34 10.09 -0.52
C THR A 153 -0.18 10.66 -1.83
N GLY A 154 -0.47 11.96 -1.86
CA GLY A 154 -0.92 12.68 -3.04
C GLY A 154 0.15 12.70 -4.11
N SER A 155 1.38 13.11 -3.76
CA SER A 155 2.53 13.05 -4.68
C SER A 155 2.65 11.67 -5.31
N ALA A 156 2.72 10.60 -4.51
CA ALA A 156 2.93 9.24 -5.04
C ALA A 156 1.79 8.79 -5.96
N ALA A 157 0.54 9.16 -5.66
CA ALA A 157 -0.61 8.86 -6.51
C ALA A 157 -0.55 9.65 -7.83
N GLU A 158 -0.29 10.95 -7.79
CA GLU A 158 -0.23 11.80 -8.98
C GLU A 158 0.89 11.38 -9.92
N TYR A 159 2.11 11.15 -9.41
CA TYR A 159 3.23 10.69 -10.23
C TYR A 159 3.03 9.30 -10.84
N ALA A 160 2.23 8.45 -10.21
CA ALA A 160 1.89 7.14 -10.75
C ALA A 160 0.80 7.19 -11.84
N MET A 161 -0.12 8.14 -11.71
CA MET A 161 -1.31 8.23 -12.55
C MET A 161 -1.17 9.29 -13.66
N ARG A 162 -0.19 10.19 -13.57
CA ARG A 162 0.05 11.21 -14.61
C ARG A 162 0.28 10.56 -15.97
N GLY A 163 -0.43 11.07 -16.97
CA GLY A 163 -0.39 10.56 -18.34
C GLY A 163 -0.99 9.17 -18.55
N LYS A 164 -1.60 8.52 -17.53
CA LYS A 164 -2.25 7.21 -17.70
C LYS A 164 -3.56 7.34 -18.46
N HIS A 165 -3.74 6.52 -19.48
CA HIS A 165 -4.98 6.49 -20.23
C HIS A 165 -6.15 5.98 -19.36
N GLY A 166 -7.34 6.55 -19.58
CA GLY A 166 -8.53 6.21 -18.81
C GLY A 166 -8.54 6.68 -17.35
N VAL A 167 -7.51 7.36 -16.86
CA VAL A 167 -7.40 7.79 -15.45
C VAL A 167 -7.36 9.31 -15.34
N ARG A 168 -8.16 9.89 -14.44
CA ARG A 168 -7.98 11.26 -13.94
C ARG A 168 -7.81 11.25 -12.44
N VAL A 169 -7.04 12.19 -11.89
CA VAL A 169 -6.82 12.34 -10.45
C VAL A 169 -7.26 13.72 -9.99
N PHE A 170 -8.18 13.76 -9.04
CA PHE A 170 -8.62 14.94 -8.32
C PHE A 170 -8.10 14.84 -6.89
N MET A 171 -7.04 15.59 -6.58
CA MET A 171 -6.36 15.51 -5.29
C MET A 171 -6.65 16.77 -4.47
N LEU A 172 -7.32 16.58 -3.34
CA LEU A 172 -7.61 17.64 -2.39
C LEU A 172 -6.46 17.75 -1.40
N SER A 173 -5.97 18.97 -1.19
CA SER A 173 -4.96 19.23 -0.18
C SER A 173 -5.20 20.57 0.53
N PRO A 174 -4.85 20.70 1.82
CA PRO A 174 -5.09 21.92 2.58
C PRO A 174 -4.20 23.06 2.10
N HIS A 175 -4.81 24.17 1.71
CA HIS A 175 -4.13 25.34 1.19
C HIS A 175 -3.11 25.91 2.20
N GLY A 176 -1.84 25.96 1.80
CA GLY A 176 -0.75 26.52 2.61
C GLY A 176 -0.30 25.66 3.80
N LYS A 177 -0.76 24.41 3.94
CA LYS A 177 -0.43 23.54 5.09
C LYS A 177 0.52 22.37 4.76
N MET A 178 0.84 22.14 3.49
CA MET A 178 1.85 21.15 3.08
C MET A 178 3.27 21.71 3.11
N SER A 179 4.28 20.85 3.28
CA SER A 179 5.68 21.27 3.13
C SER A 179 5.93 21.83 1.72
N ALA A 180 6.94 22.70 1.58
CA ALA A 180 7.28 23.29 0.29
C ALA A 180 7.64 22.21 -0.75
N PHE A 181 8.35 21.16 -0.33
CA PHE A 181 8.77 20.07 -1.21
C PHE A 181 7.58 19.25 -1.74
N GLN A 182 6.70 18.78 -0.86
CA GLN A 182 5.52 17.99 -1.27
C GLN A 182 4.56 18.81 -2.12
N ARG A 183 4.32 20.08 -1.76
CA ARG A 183 3.50 20.98 -2.56
C ARG A 183 4.08 21.20 -3.95
N ALA A 184 5.40 21.40 -4.06
CA ALA A 184 6.06 21.58 -5.35
C ALA A 184 5.98 20.31 -6.21
N GLN A 185 6.12 19.12 -5.62
CA GLN A 185 5.94 17.85 -6.35
C GLN A 185 4.56 17.77 -7.00
N MET A 186 3.49 18.04 -6.25
CA MET A 186 2.12 17.94 -6.76
C MET A 186 1.77 19.09 -7.72
N TYR A 187 1.94 20.34 -7.27
CA TYR A 187 1.38 21.51 -7.97
C TYR A 187 2.17 21.93 -9.22
N SER A 188 3.37 21.36 -9.42
CA SER A 188 4.15 21.62 -10.63
C SER A 188 3.75 20.73 -11.81
N LEU A 189 2.98 19.65 -11.57
CA LEU A 189 2.52 18.76 -12.63
C LEU A 189 1.61 19.50 -13.61
N GLN A 190 1.92 19.39 -14.90
CA GLN A 190 1.16 20.01 -15.99
C GLN A 190 0.32 18.99 -16.78
N ASP A 191 0.40 17.70 -16.41
CA ASP A 191 -0.32 16.62 -17.06
C ASP A 191 -1.84 16.84 -16.99
N GLU A 192 -2.51 16.82 -18.15
CA GLU A 192 -3.94 17.20 -18.28
C GLU A 192 -4.90 16.35 -17.44
N ASN A 193 -4.46 15.16 -17.02
CA ASN A 193 -5.27 14.25 -16.23
C ASN A 193 -5.09 14.43 -14.70
N ILE A 194 -4.27 15.38 -14.26
CA ILE A 194 -4.01 15.68 -12.85
C ILE A 194 -4.64 17.01 -12.46
N PHE A 195 -5.51 16.98 -11.46
CA PHE A 195 -6.26 18.12 -10.94
C PHE A 195 -5.95 18.31 -9.45
N ASN A 196 -5.10 19.29 -9.17
CA ASN A 196 -4.75 19.70 -7.81
C ASN A 196 -5.75 20.73 -7.28
N ILE A 197 -6.46 20.39 -6.19
CA ILE A 197 -7.51 21.22 -5.57
C ILE A 197 -7.05 21.65 -4.18
N ALA A 198 -6.66 22.92 -4.05
CA ALA A 198 -6.27 23.52 -2.78
C ALA A 198 -7.52 23.91 -1.97
N VAL A 199 -7.85 23.12 -0.94
CA VAL A 199 -8.99 23.36 -0.05
C VAL A 199 -8.63 24.45 0.95
N THR A 200 -9.46 25.50 1.04
CA THR A 200 -9.30 26.53 2.09
C THR A 200 -9.85 25.98 3.40
N GLY A 201 -9.00 25.29 4.15
CA GLY A 201 -9.34 24.57 5.38
C GLY A 201 -8.17 23.73 5.88
N MET A 202 -8.47 22.83 6.81
CA MET A 202 -7.57 21.82 7.35
C MET A 202 -7.61 20.54 6.51
N PHE A 203 -6.70 19.60 6.80
CA PHE A 203 -6.68 18.31 6.14
C PHE A 203 -8.00 17.53 6.38
N ASP A 204 -8.55 17.62 7.59
CA ASP A 204 -9.81 16.96 7.95
C ASP A 204 -10.97 17.44 7.06
N ASP A 205 -11.03 18.72 6.70
CA ASP A 205 -12.06 19.26 5.78
C ASP A 205 -11.94 18.62 4.39
N ALA A 206 -10.71 18.45 3.89
CA ALA A 206 -10.46 17.75 2.63
C ALA A 206 -10.89 16.28 2.71
N GLN A 207 -10.64 15.60 3.84
CA GLN A 207 -11.10 14.24 4.06
C GLN A 207 -12.63 14.15 4.11
N ASP A 208 -13.30 15.10 4.75
CA ASP A 208 -14.75 15.11 4.88
C ASP A 208 -15.45 15.34 3.53
N ILE A 209 -14.88 16.16 2.64
CA ILE A 209 -15.35 16.27 1.25
C ILE A 209 -15.25 14.92 0.53
N VAL A 210 -14.11 14.22 0.66
CA VAL A 210 -13.94 12.89 0.05
C VAL A 210 -14.93 11.88 0.63
N LYS A 211 -15.19 11.91 1.95
CA LYS A 211 -16.20 11.04 2.59
C LYS A 211 -17.61 11.37 2.12
N ALA A 212 -17.96 12.65 1.98
CA ALA A 212 -19.26 13.07 1.48
C ALA A 212 -19.51 12.55 0.06
N VAL A 213 -18.52 12.69 -0.84
CA VAL A 213 -18.60 12.11 -2.19
C VAL A 213 -18.65 10.58 -2.13
N SER A 214 -17.91 9.96 -1.21
CA SER A 214 -17.92 8.50 -1.03
C SER A 214 -19.31 7.96 -0.63
N ASN A 215 -20.08 8.74 0.14
CA ASN A 215 -21.42 8.39 0.60
C ASN A 215 -22.52 8.68 -0.43
N ASP A 216 -22.23 9.46 -1.48
CA ASP A 216 -23.16 9.72 -2.58
C ASP A 216 -23.01 8.67 -3.70
N ALA A 217 -23.78 7.59 -3.61
CA ALA A 217 -23.76 6.51 -4.59
C ALA A 217 -24.13 6.98 -6.01
N ALA A 218 -25.05 7.93 -6.15
CA ALA A 218 -25.49 8.44 -7.45
C ALA A 218 -24.38 9.28 -8.10
N PHE A 219 -23.71 10.14 -7.34
CA PHE A 219 -22.56 10.91 -7.82
C PHE A 219 -21.40 9.99 -8.22
N LYS A 220 -21.06 9.00 -7.38
CA LYS A 220 -20.00 8.04 -7.71
C LYS A 220 -20.28 7.27 -9.00
N ALA A 221 -21.51 6.78 -9.16
CA ALA A 221 -21.90 6.05 -10.37
C ALA A 221 -21.86 6.96 -11.61
N ARG A 222 -22.42 8.18 -11.52
CA ARG A 222 -22.46 9.15 -12.61
C ARG A 222 -21.07 9.55 -13.09
N TYR A 223 -20.16 9.82 -12.16
CA TYR A 223 -18.81 10.32 -12.47
C TYR A 223 -17.72 9.25 -12.40
N LYS A 224 -18.08 7.96 -12.24
CA LYS A 224 -17.13 6.85 -12.13
C LYS A 224 -16.02 7.15 -11.10
N ILE A 225 -16.42 7.61 -9.92
CA ILE A 225 -15.49 8.00 -8.86
C ILE A 225 -14.83 6.75 -8.28
N GLY A 226 -13.50 6.71 -8.38
CA GLY A 226 -12.64 5.73 -7.74
C GLY A 226 -11.86 6.34 -6.58
N ALA A 227 -11.16 5.49 -5.83
CA ALA A 227 -10.26 5.91 -4.78
C ALA A 227 -8.93 5.14 -4.88
N VAL A 228 -7.83 5.85 -4.65
CA VAL A 228 -6.50 5.25 -4.52
C VAL A 228 -6.05 5.41 -3.08
N ASN A 229 -6.63 4.59 -2.21
CA ASN A 229 -6.45 4.62 -0.77
C ASN A 229 -5.52 3.50 -0.28
N SER A 230 -5.10 3.57 0.98
CA SER A 230 -4.14 2.62 1.59
C SER A 230 -4.64 1.19 1.70
N ILE A 231 -5.93 0.99 1.49
CA ILE A 231 -6.63 -0.29 1.60
C ILE A 231 -6.63 -1.09 0.30
N ASN A 232 -6.30 -0.49 -0.86
CA ASN A 232 -6.30 -1.23 -2.11
C ASN A 232 -5.34 -2.42 -2.05
N TRP A 233 -5.83 -3.62 -2.40
CA TRP A 233 -5.06 -4.86 -2.27
C TRP A 233 -3.77 -4.86 -3.09
N ALA A 234 -3.80 -4.32 -4.32
CA ALA A 234 -2.63 -4.28 -5.19
C ALA A 234 -1.47 -3.49 -4.56
N ARG A 235 -1.77 -2.50 -3.71
CA ARG A 235 -0.73 -1.79 -2.95
C ARG A 235 -0.03 -2.68 -1.93
N VAL A 236 -0.78 -3.52 -1.21
CA VAL A 236 -0.20 -4.45 -0.24
C VAL A 236 0.59 -5.54 -0.98
N ALA A 237 0.04 -6.10 -2.05
CA ALA A 237 0.71 -7.12 -2.86
C ALA A 237 2.05 -6.62 -3.44
N ALA A 238 2.09 -5.39 -3.97
CA ALA A 238 3.33 -4.78 -4.46
C ALA A 238 4.41 -4.64 -3.38
N GLN A 239 3.98 -4.40 -2.14
CA GLN A 239 4.89 -4.21 -1.00
C GLN A 239 5.53 -5.52 -0.54
N VAL A 240 4.93 -6.68 -0.82
CA VAL A 240 5.52 -8.00 -0.49
C VAL A 240 6.88 -8.17 -1.19
N VAL A 241 7.02 -7.64 -2.40
CA VAL A 241 8.21 -7.83 -3.25
C VAL A 241 9.49 -7.35 -2.57
N TYR A 242 9.49 -6.17 -1.94
CA TYR A 242 10.70 -5.64 -1.34
C TYR A 242 11.09 -6.34 -0.04
N TYR A 243 10.20 -7.10 0.61
CA TYR A 243 10.59 -7.97 1.72
C TYR A 243 11.46 -9.13 1.22
N PHE A 244 11.06 -9.77 0.12
CA PHE A 244 11.88 -10.79 -0.54
C PHE A 244 13.19 -10.19 -1.05
N LYS A 245 13.14 -9.03 -1.73
CA LYS A 245 14.35 -8.38 -2.26
C LYS A 245 15.32 -7.98 -1.14
N GLY A 246 14.80 -7.36 -0.09
CA GLY A 246 15.58 -6.96 1.09
C GLY A 246 16.18 -8.16 1.81
N TYR A 247 15.42 -9.26 1.96
CA TYR A 247 15.93 -10.51 2.52
C TYR A 247 17.10 -11.07 1.71
N PHE A 248 16.96 -11.19 0.40
CA PHE A 248 18.02 -11.70 -0.47
C PHE A 248 19.26 -10.80 -0.48
N ALA A 249 19.07 -9.48 -0.41
CA ALA A 249 20.18 -8.52 -0.34
C ALA A 249 20.89 -8.51 1.03
N ALA A 250 20.18 -8.89 2.10
CA ALA A 250 20.70 -8.86 3.47
C ALA A 250 21.33 -10.18 3.95
N THR A 251 21.16 -11.28 3.18
CA THR A 251 21.59 -12.64 3.56
C THR A 251 22.47 -13.27 2.50
N GLN A 252 23.29 -14.25 2.88
CA GLN A 252 24.10 -15.06 1.97
C GLN A 252 23.38 -16.35 1.54
N SER A 253 22.54 -16.92 2.40
CA SER A 253 21.79 -18.14 2.13
C SER A 253 20.32 -18.06 2.60
N ASN A 254 19.50 -18.98 2.10
CA ASN A 254 18.10 -19.11 2.51
C ASN A 254 17.91 -19.85 3.85
N ASP A 255 19.00 -20.19 4.54
CA ASP A 255 18.98 -20.80 5.89
C ASP A 255 19.05 -19.73 6.99
N GLU A 256 19.36 -18.49 6.63
CA GLU A 256 19.42 -17.36 7.53
C GLU A 256 18.04 -16.75 7.79
N GLN A 257 17.88 -16.13 8.97
CA GLN A 257 16.71 -15.33 9.30
C GLN A 257 17.13 -13.89 9.59
N ILE A 258 16.28 -12.96 9.20
CA ILE A 258 16.44 -11.53 9.56
C ILE A 258 15.19 -11.00 10.23
N ALA A 259 15.34 -9.86 10.89
CA ALA A 259 14.22 -9.07 11.39
C ALA A 259 14.03 -7.81 10.53
N PHE A 260 12.77 -7.43 10.31
CA PHE A 260 12.43 -6.15 9.71
C PHE A 260 11.83 -5.23 10.78
N CYS A 261 12.31 -3.99 10.86
CA CYS A 261 11.70 -2.93 11.65
C CYS A 261 10.95 -1.98 10.71
N VAL A 262 9.66 -1.78 10.98
CA VAL A 262 8.76 -1.09 10.05
C VAL A 262 8.10 0.11 10.76
N PRO A 263 8.50 1.35 10.42
CA PRO A 263 7.76 2.55 10.80
C PRO A 263 6.33 2.48 10.24
N SER A 264 5.35 2.36 11.13
CA SER A 264 4.01 1.90 10.80
C SER A 264 2.96 2.96 11.14
N GLY A 265 2.15 3.30 10.15
CA GLY A 265 0.90 4.06 10.32
C GLY A 265 -0.30 3.18 10.00
N ASN A 266 -0.77 3.24 8.76
CA ASN A 266 -1.94 2.48 8.26
C ASN A 266 -1.77 0.94 8.14
N PHE A 267 -0.72 0.37 8.74
CA PHE A 267 -0.43 -1.08 8.79
C PHE A 267 -0.13 -1.80 7.44
N GLY A 268 -0.27 -1.14 6.29
CA GLY A 268 -0.09 -1.81 4.98
C GLY A 268 1.29 -2.41 4.73
N ASN A 269 2.36 -1.69 5.11
CA ASN A 269 3.74 -2.13 4.93
C ASN A 269 4.04 -3.39 5.76
N ILE A 270 3.81 -3.34 7.07
CA ILE A 270 4.07 -4.50 7.93
C ILE A 270 3.10 -5.66 7.66
N CYS A 271 1.88 -5.39 7.18
CA CYS A 271 0.98 -6.42 6.67
C CYS A 271 1.60 -7.16 5.46
N ALA A 272 2.23 -6.46 4.53
CA ALA A 272 2.96 -7.09 3.43
C ALA A 272 4.14 -7.94 3.93
N GLY A 273 4.83 -7.51 5.00
CA GLY A 273 5.86 -8.31 5.66
C GLY A 273 5.30 -9.57 6.31
N HIS A 274 4.14 -9.48 6.97
CA HIS A 274 3.42 -10.63 7.50
C HIS A 274 3.04 -11.59 6.38
N ILE A 275 2.49 -11.10 5.28
CA ILE A 275 2.17 -11.91 4.09
C ILE A 275 3.43 -12.59 3.54
N ALA A 276 4.54 -11.88 3.37
CA ALA A 276 5.80 -12.47 2.91
C ALA A 276 6.27 -13.63 3.83
N ARG A 277 6.13 -13.46 5.15
CA ARG A 277 6.43 -14.50 6.13
C ARG A 277 5.47 -15.70 5.99
N GLN A 278 4.17 -15.46 5.82
CA GLN A 278 3.16 -16.50 5.58
C GLN A 278 3.32 -17.23 4.24
N MET A 279 3.98 -16.59 3.26
CA MET A 279 4.35 -17.23 1.99
C MET A 279 5.58 -18.15 2.11
N GLY A 280 6.32 -18.10 3.22
CA GLY A 280 7.50 -18.92 3.47
C GLY A 280 8.84 -18.17 3.49
N LEU A 281 8.84 -16.83 3.40
CA LEU A 281 10.08 -16.06 3.55
C LEU A 281 10.64 -16.20 4.98
N PRO A 282 11.94 -16.51 5.18
CA PRO A 282 12.56 -16.69 6.51
C PRO A 282 12.70 -15.40 7.35
N ILE A 283 11.58 -14.80 7.72
CA ILE A 283 11.52 -13.63 8.61
C ILE A 283 11.41 -14.12 10.05
N GLY A 284 12.43 -13.80 10.85
CA GLY A 284 12.48 -14.11 12.28
C GLY A 284 11.54 -13.22 13.09
N ARG A 285 11.60 -11.89 12.90
CA ARG A 285 10.74 -10.92 13.58
C ARG A 285 10.26 -9.81 12.64
N LEU A 286 9.00 -9.41 12.81
CA LEU A 286 8.45 -8.16 12.27
C LEU A 286 8.26 -7.21 13.46
N MET A 287 9.07 -6.17 13.51
CA MET A 287 9.03 -5.17 14.58
C MET A 287 8.20 -3.98 14.09
N LEU A 288 7.08 -3.74 14.74
CA LEU A 288 6.23 -2.59 14.50
C LEU A 288 6.79 -1.39 15.27
N ALA A 289 7.09 -0.30 14.58
CA ALA A 289 7.52 0.95 15.20
C ALA A 289 6.46 2.04 14.97
N THR A 290 5.89 2.57 16.04
CA THR A 290 4.99 3.73 16.02
C THR A 290 5.70 4.98 16.51
N ASN A 291 5.14 6.14 16.19
CA ASN A 291 5.48 7.37 16.87
C ASN A 291 4.62 7.51 18.15
N GLU A 292 4.40 8.74 18.62
CA GLU A 292 3.55 9.03 19.78
C GLU A 292 2.08 8.61 19.61
N ASN A 293 1.63 8.34 18.38
CA ASN A 293 0.32 7.78 18.08
C ASN A 293 0.37 6.25 18.21
N ASP A 294 0.02 5.77 19.39
CA ASP A 294 0.35 4.45 19.93
C ASP A 294 -0.76 3.39 19.77
N VAL A 295 -1.81 3.63 18.97
CA VAL A 295 -2.95 2.70 18.85
C VAL A 295 -2.56 1.26 18.52
N LEU A 296 -1.49 1.08 17.73
CA LEU A 296 -0.97 -0.24 17.39
C LEU A 296 -0.04 -0.80 18.49
N ASP A 297 0.74 0.05 19.16
CA ASP A 297 1.57 -0.38 20.29
C ASP A 297 0.70 -0.88 21.46
N GLU A 298 -0.38 -0.16 21.78
CA GLU A 298 -1.36 -0.59 22.79
C GLU A 298 -1.88 -1.98 22.47
N PHE A 299 -2.37 -2.20 21.24
CA PHE A 299 -2.88 -3.51 20.82
C PHE A 299 -1.84 -4.62 20.99
N PHE A 300 -0.62 -4.44 20.48
CA PHE A 300 0.41 -5.49 20.58
C PHE A 300 0.88 -5.75 22.02
N ARG A 301 0.70 -4.78 22.93
CA ARG A 301 1.03 -4.92 24.35
C ARG A 301 -0.11 -5.50 25.18
N THR A 302 -1.37 -5.21 24.85
CA THR A 302 -2.52 -5.50 25.72
C THR A 302 -3.62 -6.36 25.11
N GLY A 303 -3.70 -6.48 23.78
CA GLY A 303 -4.86 -7.04 23.07
C GLY A 303 -5.91 -5.99 22.68
N VAL A 304 -5.90 -4.82 23.32
CA VAL A 304 -6.94 -3.80 23.15
C VAL A 304 -6.68 -2.95 21.91
N TYR A 305 -7.63 -2.94 20.98
CA TYR A 305 -7.65 -2.00 19.85
C TYR A 305 -8.70 -0.91 20.05
N ARG A 306 -8.23 0.31 20.31
CA ARG A 306 -9.07 1.50 20.49
C ARG A 306 -8.62 2.63 19.56
N PRO A 307 -9.31 2.90 18.45
CA PRO A 307 -9.01 4.05 17.62
C PRO A 307 -8.96 5.35 18.44
N ARG A 308 -7.97 6.19 18.17
CA ARG A 308 -7.83 7.49 18.85
C ARG A 308 -8.80 8.49 18.26
N ARG A 309 -9.41 9.34 19.09
CA ARG A 309 -10.14 10.51 18.58
C ARG A 309 -9.15 11.57 18.11
N THR A 310 -9.60 12.55 17.34
CA THR A 310 -8.76 13.67 16.87
C THR A 310 -8.05 14.37 18.04
N ALA A 311 -8.73 14.55 19.18
CA ALA A 311 -8.16 15.15 20.39
C ALA A 311 -7.05 14.30 21.06
N GLU A 312 -6.96 13.02 20.70
CA GLU A 312 -5.97 12.05 21.20
C GLU A 312 -4.91 11.72 20.14
N THR A 313 -4.96 12.37 18.97
CA THR A 313 -3.99 12.18 17.89
C THR A 313 -2.99 13.32 17.93
N HIS A 314 -1.71 12.98 18.08
CA HIS A 314 -0.62 13.94 18.19
C HIS A 314 -0.07 14.28 16.80
N VAL A 315 0.23 15.56 16.59
CA VAL A 315 1.03 16.02 15.44
C VAL A 315 2.50 15.80 15.78
N THR A 316 3.20 14.98 15.00
CA THR A 316 4.58 14.57 15.29
C THR A 316 5.54 15.02 14.18
N SER A 317 6.84 14.72 14.36
CA SER A 317 7.85 14.89 13.31
C SER A 317 7.77 13.84 12.20
N SER A 318 6.88 12.85 12.33
CA SER A 318 6.65 11.76 11.38
C SER A 318 5.18 11.70 10.91
N PRO A 319 4.67 12.78 10.28
CA PRO A 319 3.23 12.98 10.06
C PRO A 319 2.54 11.94 9.18
N SER A 320 3.30 11.18 8.37
CA SER A 320 2.78 10.04 7.60
C SER A 320 2.34 8.86 8.49
N MET A 321 2.70 8.86 9.77
CA MET A 321 2.36 7.85 10.79
C MET A 321 1.36 8.37 11.83
N ASP A 322 0.98 9.66 11.79
CA ASP A 322 0.01 10.26 12.70
C ASP A 322 -1.41 9.78 12.37
N ILE A 323 -1.73 8.58 12.82
CA ILE A 323 -2.98 7.88 12.49
C ILE A 323 -3.80 7.61 13.75
N SER A 324 -5.11 7.78 13.61
CA SER A 324 -6.11 7.44 14.63
C SER A 324 -6.60 6.00 14.54
N LYS A 325 -6.79 5.50 13.31
CA LYS A 325 -7.29 4.16 12.97
C LYS A 325 -6.37 3.56 11.90
N ALA A 326 -5.83 2.38 12.16
CA ALA A 326 -4.94 1.71 11.21
C ALA A 326 -5.76 0.93 10.17
N SER A 327 -5.84 1.44 8.93
CA SER A 327 -6.78 0.88 7.94
C SER A 327 -6.52 -0.58 7.58
N ASN A 328 -5.26 -0.99 7.37
CA ASN A 328 -4.94 -2.39 7.02
C ASN A 328 -4.86 -3.33 8.22
N PHE A 329 -5.06 -2.84 9.44
CA PHE A 329 -5.03 -3.68 10.64
C PHE A 329 -6.15 -4.74 10.61
N GLU A 330 -7.29 -4.42 9.98
CA GLU A 330 -8.39 -5.37 9.74
C GLU A 330 -7.93 -6.65 9.03
N ARG A 331 -6.98 -6.54 8.07
CA ARG A 331 -6.42 -7.71 7.38
C ARG A 331 -5.65 -8.63 8.31
N PHE A 332 -4.90 -8.04 9.25
CA PHE A 332 -4.13 -8.81 10.23
C PHE A 332 -5.04 -9.43 11.28
N VAL A 333 -6.05 -8.70 11.78
CA VAL A 333 -7.03 -9.24 12.72
C VAL A 333 -7.80 -10.39 12.09
N PHE A 334 -8.15 -10.30 10.80
CA PHE A 334 -8.77 -11.42 10.08
C PHE A 334 -7.92 -12.69 10.12
N ASP A 335 -6.61 -12.61 9.87
CA ASP A 335 -5.73 -13.77 10.04
C ASP A 335 -5.63 -14.22 11.52
N LEU A 336 -5.56 -13.28 12.45
CA LEU A 336 -5.42 -13.55 13.89
C LEU A 336 -6.59 -14.35 14.45
N VAL A 337 -7.82 -14.04 14.02
CA VAL A 337 -9.05 -14.73 14.44
C VAL A 337 -9.35 -15.98 13.59
N GLY A 338 -8.34 -16.52 12.90
CA GLY A 338 -8.48 -17.76 12.12
C GLY A 338 -9.27 -17.60 10.82
N ARG A 339 -9.30 -16.39 10.26
CA ARG A 339 -10.03 -16.04 9.03
C ARG A 339 -11.55 -16.22 9.13
N ASP A 340 -12.10 -16.03 10.33
CA ASP A 340 -13.55 -15.99 10.54
C ASP A 340 -14.10 -14.57 10.28
N PRO A 341 -14.84 -14.35 9.17
CA PRO A 341 -15.36 -13.04 8.85
C PRO A 341 -16.46 -12.56 9.80
N GLN A 342 -17.15 -13.47 10.51
CA GLN A 342 -18.20 -13.10 11.46
C GLN A 342 -17.59 -12.44 12.70
N VAL A 343 -16.45 -12.96 13.16
CA VAL A 343 -15.69 -12.37 14.27
C VAL A 343 -15.22 -10.97 13.88
N VAL A 344 -14.61 -10.80 12.69
CA VAL A 344 -14.15 -9.47 12.24
C VAL A 344 -15.31 -8.50 12.08
N ALA A 345 -16.45 -8.93 11.52
CA ALA A 345 -17.63 -8.08 11.38
C ALA A 345 -18.17 -7.61 12.75
N ALA A 346 -18.16 -8.48 13.77
CA ALA A 346 -18.55 -8.11 15.13
C ALA A 346 -17.60 -7.09 15.76
N LEU A 347 -16.28 -7.33 15.69
CA LEU A 347 -15.25 -6.41 16.20
C LEU A 347 -15.31 -5.05 15.52
N TRP A 348 -15.47 -5.01 14.19
CA TRP A 348 -15.55 -3.76 13.45
C TRP A 348 -16.86 -3.02 13.63
N LYS A 349 -17.96 -3.71 13.98
CA LYS A 349 -19.20 -3.04 14.36
C LYS A 349 -19.03 -2.20 15.62
N GLU A 350 -18.26 -2.68 16.60
CA GLU A 350 -17.95 -1.91 17.82
C GLU A 350 -17.04 -0.72 17.51
N VAL A 351 -15.99 -0.94 16.72
CA VAL A 351 -15.06 0.10 16.28
C VAL A 351 -15.76 1.19 15.45
N ASP A 352 -16.64 0.80 14.53
CA ASP A 352 -17.37 1.74 13.66
C ASP A 352 -18.44 2.52 14.46
N ALA A 353 -18.89 1.99 15.60
CA ALA A 353 -19.70 2.70 16.59
C ALA A 353 -18.89 3.61 17.54
N GLY A 354 -17.56 3.72 17.33
CA GLY A 354 -16.65 4.53 18.16
C GLY A 354 -16.14 3.82 19.41
N GLY A 355 -16.35 2.51 19.52
CA GLY A 355 -15.86 1.67 20.61
C GLY A 355 -14.44 1.14 20.38
N ALA A 356 -14.10 0.12 21.17
CA ALA A 356 -12.85 -0.63 21.13
C ALA A 356 -13.16 -2.13 21.28
N PHE A 357 -12.21 -2.99 20.95
CA PHE A 357 -12.28 -4.42 21.23
C PHE A 357 -11.01 -4.92 21.94
N ASP A 358 -11.08 -6.12 22.51
CA ASP A 358 -10.02 -6.86 23.21
C ASP A 358 -9.91 -8.29 22.65
#